data_AF-A0A8H9ZAN8-F1
#
_entry.id   AF-A0A8H9ZAN8-F1
#
_cell.length_a   1.000
_cell.length_b   1.000
_cell.length_c   1.000
_cell.angle_alpha   90.00
_cell.angle_beta   90.00
_cell.angle_gamma   90.00
#
_symmetry.space_group_name_H-M   'P 1'
#
loop_
_entity.id
_entity.type
_entity.pdbx_description
1 polymer ?
#
loop_
_entity_poly.entity_id
_entity_poly.type
_entity_poly.pdbx_seq_one_letter_code
_entity_poly.pdbx_strand_id
1 'polypeptide(L)'
;MSEVIGFARVDPRVAMEGGWGTQATLQARQVTPMGQQAEMAEEVSMAFSSLANARLSTRSRVTDARQHGLQTGQAAEEMLAKVPDVQRRALDELVAWLRHHPNLTSGELEARLDGFSAEACHRYLALAYARDTLGKTADGSGVLGKLDQAMASMAQTQGQAIALGIEIGPLAQATQEQGVAEVAALREVYRDFLCGYRGLRHAWDDLRTRFGDAAIGDIAQFMLNGLASHISGPSSYLDSNQLQQVISDMKLVQALKKLEGDTVALFRQLAGEPSGVRAF
;
A
#
# COMPACT_ATOMS: atom_id res chain seq x y z
N MET A 1 -74.82 1.88 2.49
CA MET A 1 -73.97 0.98 1.69
C MET A 1 -72.66 0.81 2.45
N SER A 2 -72.55 -0.34 3.12
CA SER A 2 -71.31 -0.92 3.68
C SER A 2 -70.31 -1.15 2.52
N GLU A 3 -68.99 -1.23 2.69
CA GLU A 3 -68.26 -2.17 3.53
C GLU A 3 -66.87 -1.66 3.94
N VAL A 4 -66.53 -1.93 5.19
CA VAL A 4 -65.19 -1.92 5.77
C VAL A 4 -64.60 -3.30 5.50
N ILE A 5 -63.50 -3.41 4.77
CA ILE A 5 -62.80 -4.69 4.57
C ILE A 5 -61.77 -4.85 5.69
N GLY A 6 -62.07 -5.80 6.57
CA GLY A 6 -61.30 -6.16 7.75
C GLY A 6 -60.11 -7.07 7.46
N PHE A 7 -59.12 -6.95 8.32
CA PHE A 7 -57.99 -7.86 8.45
C PHE A 7 -58.48 -9.26 8.87
N ALA A 8 -58.26 -10.25 8.02
CA ALA A 8 -58.51 -11.65 8.36
C ALA A 8 -57.44 -12.16 9.34
N ARG A 9 -57.89 -12.39 10.57
CA ARG A 9 -57.15 -13.10 11.63
C ARG A 9 -57.35 -14.60 11.37
N VAL A 10 -56.28 -15.33 11.10
CA VAL A 10 -56.31 -16.80 11.01
C VAL A 10 -55.83 -17.35 12.34
N ASP A 11 -56.75 -17.92 13.13
CA ASP A 11 -56.42 -18.68 14.35
C ASP A 11 -55.85 -20.05 13.98
N PRO A 12 -54.78 -20.53 14.63
CA PRO A 12 -54.31 -21.89 14.46
C PRO A 12 -55.16 -22.85 15.32
N ARG A 13 -55.92 -23.72 14.67
CA ARG A 13 -56.50 -24.91 15.29
C ARG A 13 -55.41 -25.93 15.59
N VAL A 14 -55.27 -26.25 16.87
CA VAL A 14 -54.50 -27.39 17.39
C VAL A 14 -55.16 -28.69 16.91
N ALA A 15 -54.37 -29.54 16.25
CA ALA A 15 -54.67 -30.95 16.07
C ALA A 15 -53.47 -31.75 16.61
N MET A 16 -53.67 -32.38 17.76
CA MET A 16 -52.82 -33.45 18.28
C MET A 16 -53.35 -34.76 17.71
N GLU A 17 -52.54 -35.49 16.94
CA GLU A 17 -52.41 -36.96 17.05
C GLU A 17 -51.31 -37.52 16.13
N GLY A 18 -50.29 -38.13 16.76
CA GLY A 18 -49.70 -39.40 16.36
C GLY A 18 -48.80 -39.50 15.12
N GLY A 19 -47.47 -39.50 15.32
CA GLY A 19 -46.54 -40.09 14.36
C GLY A 19 -45.09 -39.63 14.51
N TRP A 20 -44.26 -40.40 15.22
CA TRP A 20 -42.83 -40.16 15.37
C TRP A 20 -42.10 -40.39 14.04
N GLY A 21 -41.33 -39.40 13.56
CA GLY A 21 -40.44 -39.57 12.41
C GLY A 21 -39.90 -38.26 11.83
N THR A 22 -38.65 -37.93 12.20
CA THR A 22 -37.75 -36.94 11.55
C THR A 22 -38.23 -35.48 11.47
N GLN A 23 -38.02 -34.76 12.57
CA GLN A 23 -38.02 -33.30 12.59
C GLN A 23 -36.70 -32.80 12.00
N ALA A 24 -36.71 -32.43 10.71
CA ALA A 24 -35.62 -31.66 10.12
C ALA A 24 -35.65 -30.25 10.74
N THR A 25 -34.90 -30.06 11.82
CA THR A 25 -34.56 -28.75 12.35
C THR A 25 -33.63 -28.08 11.34
N LEU A 26 -34.21 -27.30 10.42
CA LEU A 26 -33.46 -26.24 9.72
C LEU A 26 -33.04 -25.22 10.77
N GLN A 27 -31.90 -25.47 11.43
CA GLN A 27 -31.16 -24.41 12.09
C GLN A 27 -30.69 -23.48 10.98
N ALA A 28 -31.44 -22.40 10.75
CA ALA A 28 -30.89 -21.22 10.13
C ALA A 28 -29.75 -20.75 11.05
N ARG A 29 -28.52 -21.20 10.74
CA ARG A 29 -27.31 -20.64 11.34
C ARG A 29 -27.35 -19.17 10.95
N GLN A 30 -27.69 -18.30 11.91
CA GLN A 30 -27.47 -16.87 11.77
C GLN A 30 -25.96 -16.70 11.66
N VAL A 31 -25.47 -16.75 10.43
CA VAL A 31 -24.11 -16.34 10.11
C VAL A 31 -24.16 -14.83 10.14
N THR A 32 -23.96 -14.23 11.31
CA THR A 32 -23.71 -12.80 11.41
C THR A 32 -22.47 -12.49 10.57
N PRO A 33 -22.53 -11.57 9.58
CA PRO A 33 -21.38 -11.16 8.77
C PRO A 33 -20.17 -10.72 9.61
N MET A 34 -20.40 -10.29 10.85
CA MET A 34 -19.35 -9.92 11.82
C MET A 34 -18.47 -11.10 12.26
N GLY A 35 -18.99 -12.33 12.28
CA GLY A 35 -18.22 -13.51 12.69
C GLY A 35 -17.15 -13.91 11.67
N GLN A 36 -17.52 -13.88 10.38
CA GLN A 36 -16.59 -14.17 9.28
C GLN A 36 -15.55 -13.06 9.09
N GLN A 37 -15.90 -11.81 9.41
CA GLN A 37 -14.94 -10.69 9.43
C GLN A 37 -13.93 -10.82 10.56
N ALA A 38 -14.36 -11.31 11.74
CA ALA A 38 -13.45 -11.56 12.86
C ALA A 38 -12.49 -12.72 12.58
N GLU A 39 -12.99 -13.83 12.02
CA GLU A 39 -12.18 -15.00 11.66
C GLU A 39 -11.16 -14.67 10.54
N MET A 40 -11.58 -13.94 9.50
CA MET A 40 -10.64 -13.47 8.45
C MET A 40 -9.63 -12.44 8.98
N ALA A 41 -10.05 -11.54 9.88
CA ALA A 41 -9.14 -10.60 10.52
C ALA A 41 -8.12 -11.32 11.41
N GLU A 42 -8.52 -12.40 12.08
CA GLU A 42 -7.66 -13.20 12.95
C GLU A 42 -6.66 -14.04 12.14
N GLU A 43 -7.08 -14.69 11.06
CA GLU A 43 -6.21 -15.46 10.17
C GLU A 43 -5.17 -14.58 9.46
N VAL A 44 -5.58 -13.40 8.99
CA VAL A 44 -4.68 -12.39 8.40
C VAL A 44 -3.74 -11.81 9.47
N SER A 45 -4.24 -11.53 10.68
CA SER A 45 -3.41 -11.07 11.81
C SER A 45 -2.39 -12.11 12.27
N MET A 46 -2.70 -13.41 12.18
CA MET A 46 -1.75 -14.50 12.44
C MET A 46 -0.69 -14.62 11.34
N ALA A 47 -1.06 -14.45 10.07
CA ALA A 47 -0.10 -14.38 8.96
C ALA A 47 0.84 -13.16 9.08
N PHE A 48 0.32 -12.01 9.54
CA PHE A 48 1.14 -10.83 9.86
C PHE A 48 2.05 -11.06 11.08
N SER A 49 1.57 -11.76 12.11
CA SER A 49 2.35 -12.08 13.31
C SER A 49 3.48 -13.08 13.02
N SER A 50 3.25 -14.05 12.14
CA SER A 50 4.29 -15.00 11.72
C SER A 50 5.37 -14.32 10.87
N LEU A 51 4.99 -13.41 9.96
CA LEU A 51 5.93 -12.59 9.17
C LEU A 51 6.69 -11.58 10.05
N ALA A 52 6.04 -10.99 11.05
CA ALA A 52 6.66 -10.09 12.02
C ALA A 52 7.66 -10.82 12.93
N ASN A 53 7.31 -12.03 13.42
CA ASN A 53 8.19 -12.87 14.24
C ASN A 53 9.39 -13.40 13.45
N ALA A 54 9.22 -13.74 12.16
CA ALA A 54 10.32 -14.10 11.28
C ALA A 54 11.34 -12.96 11.08
N ARG A 55 10.93 -11.69 11.26
CA ARG A 55 11.80 -10.51 11.16
C ARG A 55 12.38 -10.03 12.50
N LEU A 56 11.80 -10.42 13.64
CA LEU A 56 12.37 -10.14 14.97
C LEU A 56 13.75 -10.80 15.16
N SER A 57 14.00 -11.96 14.55
CA SER A 57 15.32 -12.61 14.53
C SER A 57 16.37 -11.84 13.71
N THR A 58 15.96 -10.87 12.88
CA THR A 58 16.84 -10.04 12.03
C THR A 58 17.05 -8.62 12.58
N ARG A 59 16.41 -8.27 13.71
CA ARG A 59 16.23 -6.88 14.21
C ARG A 59 17.29 -6.36 15.20
N SER A 60 18.47 -6.96 15.32
CA SER A 60 19.52 -6.37 16.17
C SER A 60 20.37 -5.28 15.49
N ARG A 61 20.02 -4.81 14.27
CA ARG A 61 20.90 -3.93 13.47
C ARG A 61 20.28 -2.68 12.85
N VAL A 62 19.04 -2.29 13.16
CA VAL A 62 18.35 -1.20 12.43
C VAL A 62 17.94 -0.01 13.32
N THR A 63 18.48 0.12 14.53
CA THR A 63 18.11 1.21 15.45
C THR A 63 18.88 2.52 15.30
N ASP A 64 19.86 2.64 14.38
CA ASP A 64 20.75 3.81 14.31
C ASP A 64 20.57 4.73 13.07
N ALA A 65 19.46 4.65 12.35
CA ALA A 65 19.26 5.46 11.13
C ALA A 65 18.95 6.96 11.38
N ARG A 66 18.76 7.38 12.65
CA ARG A 66 18.55 8.81 12.99
C ARG A 66 19.80 9.51 13.53
N GLN A 67 20.85 8.77 13.89
CA GLN A 67 22.04 9.34 14.54
C GLN A 67 23.33 9.32 13.71
N HIS A 68 23.35 8.58 12.59
CA HIS A 68 24.48 8.62 11.68
C HIS A 68 24.05 9.13 10.31
N GLY A 69 24.60 10.28 9.91
CA GLY A 69 24.66 10.67 8.52
C GLY A 69 25.11 9.47 7.70
N LEU A 70 24.30 9.11 6.71
CA LEU A 70 24.48 7.99 5.79
C LEU A 70 25.95 7.83 5.43
N GLN A 71 26.58 6.82 6.03
CA GLN A 71 27.98 6.53 5.74
C GLN A 71 28.11 6.11 4.27
N THR A 72 29.01 6.83 3.62
CA THR A 72 29.27 6.92 2.20
C THR A 72 29.67 5.59 1.55
N GLY A 73 28.98 5.26 0.46
CA GLY A 73 29.49 4.44 -0.66
C GLY A 73 28.84 3.09 -0.86
N GLN A 74 28.61 2.32 0.21
CA GLN A 74 27.86 1.06 0.12
C GLN A 74 26.34 1.27 0.28
N ALA A 75 25.94 2.34 0.99
CA ALA A 75 24.53 2.63 1.25
C ALA A 75 23.73 3.03 -0.01
N ALA A 76 24.34 3.71 -0.99
CA ALA A 76 23.61 4.22 -2.16
C ALA A 76 23.15 3.09 -3.09
N GLU A 77 24.04 2.14 -3.40
CA GLU A 77 23.71 0.98 -4.24
C GLU A 77 22.71 0.04 -3.53
N GLU A 78 22.86 -0.17 -2.21
CA GLU A 78 21.90 -0.94 -1.42
C GLU A 78 20.49 -0.30 -1.40
N MET A 79 20.41 1.04 -1.35
CA MET A 79 19.15 1.75 -1.41
C MET A 79 18.57 1.79 -2.83
N LEU A 80 19.42 1.90 -3.86
CA LEU A 80 19.01 1.79 -5.26
C LEU A 80 18.44 0.41 -5.59
N ALA A 81 18.97 -0.66 -5.00
CA ALA A 81 18.43 -2.01 -5.17
C ALA A 81 16.98 -2.15 -4.68
N LYS A 82 16.52 -1.25 -3.80
CA LYS A 82 15.12 -1.20 -3.34
C LYS A 82 14.22 -0.39 -4.27
N VAL A 83 14.79 0.32 -5.24
CA VAL A 83 14.12 1.25 -6.14
C VAL A 83 14.49 0.88 -7.60
N PRO A 84 13.98 -0.26 -8.10
CA PRO A 84 14.46 -0.89 -9.33
C PRO A 84 14.06 -0.14 -10.61
N ASP A 85 13.09 0.76 -10.53
CA ASP A 85 12.57 1.62 -11.58
C ASP A 85 13.45 2.86 -11.85
N VAL A 86 14.50 3.08 -11.05
CA VAL A 86 15.55 4.06 -11.39
C VAL A 86 16.54 3.44 -12.38
N GLN A 87 16.55 3.96 -13.59
CA GLN A 87 17.40 3.45 -14.67
C GLN A 87 18.88 3.78 -14.43
N ARG A 88 19.75 2.77 -14.50
CA ARG A 88 21.20 2.94 -14.35
C ARG A 88 21.79 3.94 -15.35
N ARG A 89 21.32 3.90 -16.61
CA ARG A 89 21.73 4.84 -17.65
C ARG A 89 21.48 6.31 -17.26
N ALA A 90 20.31 6.61 -16.67
CA ALA A 90 19.98 7.98 -16.26
C ALA A 90 20.90 8.47 -15.12
N LEU A 91 21.27 7.57 -14.20
CA LEU A 91 22.22 7.86 -13.14
C LEU A 91 23.61 8.21 -13.70
N ASP A 92 24.10 7.42 -14.66
CA ASP A 92 25.40 7.65 -15.28
C ASP A 92 25.40 8.93 -16.13
N GLU A 93 24.29 9.24 -16.82
CA GLU A 93 24.09 10.50 -17.53
C GLU A 93 24.09 11.72 -16.59
N LEU A 94 23.51 11.60 -15.39
CA LEU A 94 23.61 12.64 -14.36
C LEU A 94 25.05 12.84 -13.91
N VAL A 95 25.79 11.76 -13.63
CA VAL A 95 27.21 11.84 -13.25
C VAL A 95 28.04 12.51 -14.33
N ALA A 96 27.86 12.13 -15.60
CA ALA A 96 28.55 12.75 -16.72
C ALA A 96 28.23 14.24 -16.82
N TRP A 97 26.95 14.61 -16.68
CA TRP A 97 26.53 16.02 -16.68
C TRP A 97 27.21 16.81 -15.55
N LEU A 98 27.25 16.27 -14.33
CA LEU A 98 27.90 16.92 -13.18
C LEU A 98 29.40 17.15 -13.39
N ARG A 99 30.10 16.21 -14.04
CA ARG A 99 31.52 16.39 -14.40
C ARG A 99 31.75 17.56 -15.36
N HIS A 100 30.81 17.79 -16.27
CA HIS A 100 30.89 18.90 -17.23
C HIS A 100 30.43 20.25 -16.64
N HIS A 101 29.83 20.26 -15.45
CA HIS A 101 29.30 21.47 -14.81
C HIS A 101 29.89 21.70 -13.39
N PRO A 102 31.22 21.80 -13.22
CA PRO A 102 31.83 21.90 -11.89
C PRO A 102 31.37 23.12 -11.07
N ASN A 103 30.94 24.18 -11.76
CA ASN A 103 30.51 25.45 -11.17
C ASN A 103 28.99 25.61 -11.09
N LEU A 104 28.21 24.55 -11.28
CA LEU A 104 26.74 24.59 -11.29
C LEU A 104 26.14 25.32 -10.08
N THR A 105 25.12 26.13 -10.28
CA THR A 105 24.37 26.80 -9.20
C THR A 105 23.35 25.85 -8.58
N SER A 106 22.85 26.17 -7.37
CA SER A 106 21.81 25.36 -6.74
C SER A 106 20.54 25.26 -7.60
N GLY A 107 20.15 26.34 -8.28
CA GLY A 107 19.00 26.34 -9.18
C GLY A 107 19.20 25.46 -10.43
N GLU A 108 20.43 25.39 -10.97
CA GLU A 108 20.75 24.47 -12.07
C GLU A 108 20.71 23.01 -11.62
N LEU A 109 21.14 22.71 -10.38
CA LEU A 109 21.02 21.37 -9.81
C LEU A 109 19.55 20.97 -9.63
N GLU A 110 18.75 21.85 -9.03
CA GLU A 110 17.32 21.63 -8.81
C GLU A 110 16.58 21.40 -10.13
N ALA A 111 16.78 22.27 -11.13
CA ALA A 111 16.19 22.11 -12.46
C ALA A 111 16.62 20.78 -13.12
N ARG A 112 17.89 20.37 -12.95
CA ARG A 112 18.38 19.09 -13.48
C ARG A 112 17.70 17.90 -12.80
N LEU A 113 17.48 17.96 -11.50
CA LEU A 113 16.83 16.92 -10.72
C LEU A 113 15.32 16.86 -10.99
N ASP A 114 14.65 17.99 -11.17
CA ASP A 114 13.24 18.05 -11.56
C ASP A 114 13.02 17.42 -12.94
N GLY A 115 13.94 17.66 -13.87
CA GLY A 115 13.96 16.98 -15.17
C GLY A 115 14.41 15.51 -15.11
N PHE A 116 14.99 15.05 -13.99
CA PHE A 116 15.40 13.66 -13.79
C PHE A 116 14.24 12.77 -13.37
N SER A 117 13.45 13.22 -12.39
CA SER A 117 12.28 12.48 -11.91
C SER A 117 11.35 13.37 -11.10
N ALA A 118 10.05 13.12 -11.17
CA ALA A 118 9.06 13.69 -10.26
C ALA A 118 9.16 13.11 -8.84
N GLU A 119 9.71 11.91 -8.70
CA GLU A 119 9.84 11.19 -7.43
C GLU A 119 11.01 11.72 -6.59
N ALA A 120 10.69 12.15 -5.36
CA ALA A 120 11.68 12.63 -4.39
C ALA A 120 12.75 11.57 -4.06
N CYS A 121 12.34 10.31 -3.91
CA CYS A 121 13.26 9.21 -3.66
C CYS A 121 14.22 8.97 -4.84
N HIS A 122 13.76 9.12 -6.09
CA HIS A 122 14.62 8.97 -7.27
C HIS A 122 15.68 10.07 -7.32
N ARG A 123 15.26 11.33 -7.13
CA ARG A 123 16.18 12.48 -7.09
C ARG A 123 17.22 12.33 -5.97
N TYR A 124 16.79 11.89 -4.79
CA TYR A 124 17.69 11.70 -3.64
C TYR A 124 18.71 10.58 -3.89
N LEU A 125 18.26 9.43 -4.41
CA LEU A 125 19.15 8.32 -4.73
C LEU A 125 20.10 8.65 -5.87
N ALA A 126 19.66 9.44 -6.85
CA ALA A 126 20.51 9.93 -7.92
C ALA A 126 21.64 10.84 -7.41
N LEU A 127 21.34 11.74 -6.46
CA LEU A 127 22.36 12.53 -5.77
C LEU A 127 23.31 11.64 -4.95
N ALA A 128 22.80 10.68 -4.19
CA ALA A 128 23.62 9.77 -3.39
C ALA A 128 24.58 8.95 -4.28
N TYR A 129 24.09 8.43 -5.40
CA TYR A 129 24.89 7.72 -6.39
C TYR A 129 25.96 8.61 -7.02
N ALA A 130 25.57 9.82 -7.45
CA ALA A 130 26.50 10.74 -8.07
C ALA A 130 27.60 11.20 -7.10
N ARG A 131 27.23 11.46 -5.85
CA ARG A 131 28.16 11.81 -4.78
C ARG A 131 29.17 10.70 -4.52
N ASP A 132 28.74 9.45 -4.44
CA ASP A 132 29.64 8.30 -4.30
C ASP A 132 30.57 8.15 -5.51
N THR A 133 30.02 8.23 -6.72
CA THR A 133 30.78 8.04 -7.96
C THR A 133 31.82 9.15 -8.17
N LEU A 134 31.48 10.39 -7.89
CA LEU A 134 32.39 11.54 -8.01
C LEU A 134 33.39 11.60 -6.85
N GLY A 135 33.01 11.17 -5.64
CA GLY A 135 33.89 11.13 -4.47
C GLY A 135 35.05 10.15 -4.61
N LYS A 136 34.91 9.13 -5.46
CA LYS A 136 35.99 8.19 -5.83
C LYS A 136 37.02 8.81 -6.78
N THR A 137 36.76 9.99 -7.33
CA THR A 137 37.64 10.71 -8.26
C THR A 137 38.17 12.00 -7.64
N ALA A 138 39.45 12.33 -7.85
CA ALA A 138 40.09 13.51 -7.25
C ALA A 138 39.55 14.87 -7.76
N ASP A 139 38.73 14.88 -8.81
CA ASP A 139 38.25 16.07 -9.53
C ASP A 139 36.95 16.68 -8.97
N GLY A 140 36.39 16.16 -7.87
CA GLY A 140 35.01 16.46 -7.45
C GLY A 140 34.80 17.54 -6.36
N SER A 141 35.84 18.16 -5.81
CA SER A 141 35.76 18.80 -4.48
C SER A 141 34.68 19.90 -4.34
N GLY A 142 34.45 20.72 -5.37
CA GLY A 142 33.44 21.79 -5.34
C GLY A 142 32.00 21.34 -5.60
N VAL A 143 31.81 20.28 -6.40
CA VAL A 143 30.48 19.74 -6.72
C VAL A 143 29.93 18.92 -5.55
N LEU A 144 30.80 18.16 -4.86
CA LEU A 144 30.40 17.30 -3.75
C LEU A 144 29.69 18.07 -2.63
N GLY A 145 30.19 19.26 -2.28
CA GLY A 145 29.54 20.11 -1.26
C GLY A 145 28.13 20.57 -1.67
N LYS A 146 27.90 20.82 -2.97
CA LYS A 146 26.57 21.18 -3.49
C LYS A 146 25.61 19.98 -3.46
N LEU A 147 26.11 18.79 -3.79
CA LEU A 147 25.32 17.55 -3.67
C LEU A 147 24.95 17.28 -2.21
N ASP A 148 25.88 17.43 -1.28
CA ASP A 148 25.64 17.28 0.17
C ASP A 148 24.58 18.26 0.67
N GLN A 149 24.66 19.53 0.26
CA GLN A 149 23.68 20.55 0.62
C GLN A 149 22.29 20.24 0.05
N ALA A 150 22.20 19.82 -1.22
CA ALA A 150 20.94 19.45 -1.85
C ALA A 150 20.31 18.22 -1.17
N MET A 151 21.11 17.19 -0.87
CA MET A 151 20.65 16.01 -0.14
C MET A 151 20.15 16.37 1.27
N ALA A 152 20.85 17.23 2.00
CA ALA A 152 20.42 17.70 3.31
C ALA A 152 19.10 18.48 3.25
N SER A 153 18.95 19.39 2.28
CA SER A 153 17.71 20.12 2.01
C SER A 153 16.54 19.17 1.72
N MET A 154 16.75 18.17 0.86
CA MET A 154 15.75 17.15 0.53
C MET A 154 15.37 16.29 1.74
N ALA A 155 16.34 15.86 2.55
CA ALA A 155 16.07 15.09 3.76
C ALA A 155 15.24 15.91 4.78
N GLN A 156 15.49 17.21 4.88
CA GLN A 156 14.74 18.10 5.77
C GLN A 156 13.31 18.37 5.29
N THR A 157 13.11 18.57 3.98
CA THR A 157 11.82 19.00 3.41
C THR A 157 10.94 17.85 2.90
N GLN A 158 11.57 16.78 2.41
CA GLN A 158 10.93 15.65 1.74
C GLN A 158 11.32 14.29 2.37
N GLY A 159 11.94 14.29 3.55
CA GLY A 159 12.49 13.08 4.18
C GLY A 159 11.49 11.94 4.33
N GLN A 160 10.23 12.25 4.71
CA GLN A 160 9.16 11.25 4.79
C GLN A 160 8.86 10.61 3.42
N ALA A 161 8.66 11.43 2.39
CA ALA A 161 8.38 10.93 1.03
C ALA A 161 9.54 10.09 0.47
N ILE A 162 10.78 10.51 0.74
CA ILE A 162 11.99 9.76 0.35
C ILE A 162 12.01 8.39 1.04
N ALA A 163 11.82 8.36 2.37
CA ALA A 163 11.86 7.13 3.15
C ALA A 163 10.78 6.13 2.70
N LEU A 164 9.53 6.59 2.58
CA LEU A 164 8.41 5.75 2.14
C LEU A 164 8.61 5.19 0.73
N GLY A 165 9.10 6.03 -0.20
CA GLY A 165 9.35 5.62 -1.57
C GLY A 165 10.42 4.53 -1.70
N ILE A 166 11.45 4.58 -0.85
CA ILE A 166 12.52 3.56 -0.82
C ILE A 166 12.04 2.29 -0.11
N GLU A 167 11.30 2.42 0.99
CA GLU A 167 10.85 1.28 1.79
C GLU A 167 9.85 0.40 1.03
N ILE A 168 8.90 1.02 0.31
CA ILE A 168 7.84 0.29 -0.38
C ILE A 168 8.30 -0.40 -1.66
N GLY A 169 9.42 0.02 -2.24
CA GLY A 169 9.85 -0.39 -3.58
C GLY A 169 9.97 -1.91 -3.78
N PRO A 170 10.54 -2.71 -2.86
CA PRO A 170 10.58 -4.17 -2.99
C PRO A 170 9.19 -4.81 -3.01
N LEU A 171 8.25 -4.30 -2.21
CA LEU A 171 6.87 -4.79 -2.23
C LEU A 171 6.16 -4.37 -3.52
N ALA A 172 6.37 -3.12 -3.97
CA ALA A 172 5.82 -2.63 -5.23
C ALA A 172 6.31 -3.47 -6.42
N GLN A 173 7.58 -3.88 -6.42
CA GLN A 173 8.14 -4.76 -7.44
C GLN A 173 7.47 -6.13 -7.42
N ALA A 174 7.37 -6.77 -6.24
CA ALA A 174 6.71 -8.06 -6.12
C ALA A 174 5.23 -8.01 -6.54
N THR A 175 4.54 -6.91 -6.27
CA THR A 175 3.15 -6.68 -6.69
C THR A 175 3.03 -6.42 -8.19
N GLN A 176 4.00 -5.74 -8.81
CA GLN A 176 4.07 -5.62 -10.26
C GLN A 176 4.31 -6.97 -10.94
N GLU A 177 5.17 -7.82 -10.38
CA GLU A 177 5.43 -9.18 -10.89
C GLU A 177 4.18 -10.07 -10.86
N GLN A 178 3.19 -9.74 -10.01
CA GLN A 178 1.87 -10.36 -9.96
C GLN A 178 0.88 -9.78 -10.99
N GLY A 179 1.28 -8.75 -11.75
CA GLY A 179 0.46 -8.13 -12.79
C GLY A 179 -0.57 -7.12 -12.28
N VAL A 180 -0.45 -6.65 -11.03
CA VAL A 180 -1.44 -5.75 -10.43
C VAL A 180 -1.33 -4.32 -10.96
N ALA A 181 -0.14 -3.72 -10.90
CA ALA A 181 0.14 -2.37 -11.38
C ALA A 181 1.66 -2.12 -11.50
N GLU A 182 2.05 -1.05 -12.19
CA GLU A 182 3.45 -0.63 -12.27
C GLU A 182 3.99 -0.13 -10.92
N VAL A 183 5.28 -0.39 -10.65
CA VAL A 183 6.01 -0.01 -9.43
C VAL A 183 5.85 1.48 -9.11
N ALA A 184 5.94 2.33 -10.12
CA ALA A 184 5.81 3.78 -9.96
C ALA A 184 4.43 4.17 -9.40
N ALA A 185 3.36 3.60 -9.96
CA ALA A 185 1.99 3.88 -9.53
C ALA A 185 1.71 3.33 -8.12
N LEU A 186 2.22 2.14 -7.81
CA LEU A 186 2.11 1.51 -6.48
C LEU A 186 2.82 2.34 -5.40
N ARG A 187 4.01 2.83 -5.70
CA ARG A 187 4.77 3.69 -4.78
C ARG A 187 4.10 5.04 -4.57
N GLU A 188 3.61 5.64 -5.65
CA GLU A 188 2.91 6.92 -5.62
C GLU A 188 1.67 6.84 -4.73
N VAL A 189 0.80 5.85 -4.93
CA VAL A 189 -0.42 5.71 -4.10
C VAL A 189 -0.07 5.46 -2.63
N TYR A 190 0.96 4.64 -2.36
CA TYR A 190 1.42 4.36 -1.00
C TYR A 190 1.85 5.64 -0.27
N ARG A 191 2.70 6.42 -0.93
CA ARG A 191 3.19 7.70 -0.41
C ARG A 191 2.06 8.71 -0.24
N ASP A 192 1.20 8.88 -1.23
CA ASP A 192 0.11 9.87 -1.19
C ASP A 192 -0.83 9.61 -0.01
N PHE A 193 -1.17 8.34 0.25
CA PHE A 193 -2.05 7.98 1.34
C PHE A 193 -1.38 8.16 2.71
N LEU A 194 -0.07 8.02 2.81
CA LEU A 194 0.66 8.23 4.08
C LEU A 194 1.07 9.69 4.32
N CYS A 195 1.26 10.49 3.28
CA CYS A 195 1.65 11.90 3.40
C CYS A 195 0.44 12.86 3.47
N GLY A 196 -0.73 12.46 2.98
CA GLY A 196 -1.88 13.37 2.86
C GLY A 196 -3.22 12.65 2.82
N TYR A 197 -3.45 11.72 3.74
CA TYR A 197 -4.68 10.92 3.75
C TYR A 197 -5.94 11.76 3.88
N ARG A 198 -6.97 11.43 3.10
CA ARG A 198 -8.24 12.19 3.03
C ARG A 198 -9.49 11.35 3.34
N GLY A 199 -9.29 10.17 3.93
CA GLY A 199 -10.38 9.27 4.35
C GLY A 199 -10.88 8.31 3.27
N LEU A 200 -11.73 7.38 3.72
CA LEU A 200 -12.28 6.27 2.92
C LEU A 200 -12.86 6.65 1.56
N ARG A 201 -13.70 7.69 1.49
CA ARG A 201 -14.35 8.08 0.23
C ARG A 201 -13.33 8.48 -0.82
N HIS A 202 -12.35 9.31 -0.42
CA HIS A 202 -11.25 9.67 -1.28
C HIS A 202 -10.45 8.43 -1.70
N ALA A 203 -10.15 7.54 -0.76
CA ALA A 203 -9.41 6.32 -1.07
C ALA A 203 -10.12 5.45 -2.11
N TRP A 204 -11.43 5.23 -1.96
CA TRP A 204 -12.23 4.46 -2.91
C TRP A 204 -12.26 5.09 -4.31
N ASP A 205 -12.51 6.41 -4.38
CA ASP A 205 -12.61 7.13 -5.66
C ASP A 205 -11.24 7.22 -6.36
N ASP A 206 -10.17 7.51 -5.61
CA ASP A 206 -8.81 7.63 -6.11
C ASP A 206 -8.27 6.28 -6.63
N LEU A 207 -8.45 5.20 -5.85
CA LEU A 207 -8.06 3.84 -6.29
C LEU A 207 -8.81 3.42 -7.55
N ARG A 208 -10.12 3.67 -7.62
CA ARG A 208 -10.91 3.37 -8.83
C ARG A 208 -10.40 4.17 -10.03
N THR A 209 -10.10 5.44 -9.84
CA THR A 209 -9.66 6.34 -10.91
C THR A 209 -8.28 5.95 -11.45
N ARG A 210 -7.34 5.62 -10.57
CA ARG A 210 -5.94 5.31 -10.93
C ARG A 210 -5.76 3.90 -11.48
N PHE A 211 -6.42 2.90 -10.88
CA PHE A 211 -6.14 1.48 -11.15
C PHE A 211 -7.32 0.75 -11.80
N GLY A 212 -8.48 1.39 -11.89
CA GLY A 212 -9.71 0.76 -12.37
C GLY A 212 -10.37 -0.13 -11.32
N ASP A 213 -11.64 -0.43 -11.57
CA ASP A 213 -12.51 -1.07 -10.57
C ASP A 213 -12.09 -2.50 -10.20
N ALA A 214 -11.48 -3.23 -11.14
CA ALA A 214 -11.03 -4.60 -10.92
C ALA A 214 -9.85 -4.70 -9.94
N ALA A 215 -8.93 -3.72 -9.95
CA ALA A 215 -7.69 -3.76 -9.18
C ALA A 215 -7.81 -3.20 -7.75
N ILE A 216 -8.92 -2.53 -7.40
CA ILE A 216 -9.08 -1.85 -6.10
C ILE A 216 -8.77 -2.78 -4.91
N GLY A 217 -9.25 -4.02 -4.95
CA GLY A 217 -9.03 -5.00 -3.88
C GLY A 217 -7.54 -5.36 -3.72
N ASP A 218 -6.84 -5.55 -4.84
CA ASP A 218 -5.41 -5.89 -4.86
C ASP A 218 -4.55 -4.72 -4.40
N ILE A 219 -4.88 -3.49 -4.81
CA ILE A 219 -4.18 -2.29 -4.34
C ILE A 219 -4.42 -2.07 -2.85
N ALA A 220 -5.64 -2.28 -2.35
CA ALA A 220 -5.91 -2.19 -0.92
C ALA A 220 -5.13 -3.26 -0.12
N GLN A 221 -4.98 -4.47 -0.67
CA GLN A 221 -4.13 -5.50 -0.06
C GLN A 221 -2.66 -5.12 -0.08
N PHE A 222 -2.16 -4.58 -1.19
CA PHE A 222 -0.80 -4.03 -1.29
C PHE A 222 -0.54 -2.96 -0.24
N MET A 223 -1.48 -2.02 -0.05
CA MET A 223 -1.40 -1.01 1.00
C MET A 223 -1.30 -1.64 2.39
N LEU A 224 -2.19 -2.58 2.73
CA LEU A 224 -2.16 -3.26 4.04
C LEU A 224 -0.84 -4.01 4.27
N ASN A 225 -0.30 -4.65 3.24
CA ASN A 225 0.98 -5.33 3.31
C ASN A 225 2.15 -4.37 3.56
N GLY A 226 2.13 -3.19 2.93
CA GLY A 226 3.11 -2.13 3.18
C GLY A 226 3.01 -1.59 4.61
N LEU A 227 1.80 -1.26 5.05
CA LEU A 227 1.54 -0.66 6.36
C LEU A 227 1.91 -1.60 7.53
N ALA A 228 1.92 -2.91 7.31
CA ALA A 228 2.33 -3.89 8.32
C ALA A 228 3.76 -3.66 8.85
N SER A 229 4.68 -3.11 8.04
CA SER A 229 6.04 -2.79 8.51
C SER A 229 6.07 -1.68 9.55
N HIS A 230 5.07 -0.79 9.54
CA HIS A 230 5.00 0.39 10.40
C HIS A 230 4.28 0.13 11.74
N ILE A 231 3.49 -0.94 11.86
CA ILE A 231 2.70 -1.23 13.08
C ILE A 231 3.60 -1.64 14.26
N SER A 232 4.74 -2.28 14.00
CA SER A 232 5.58 -2.91 15.04
C SER A 232 6.85 -2.13 15.42
N GLY A 233 6.92 -0.83 15.15
CA GLY A 233 8.08 -0.01 15.52
C GLY A 233 7.77 1.49 15.57
N PRO A 234 8.55 2.28 16.35
CA PRO A 234 8.41 3.73 16.38
C PRO A 234 8.89 4.36 15.07
N SER A 235 8.01 4.48 14.08
CA SER A 235 8.22 5.37 12.92
C SER A 235 8.25 6.82 13.40
N SER A 236 9.35 7.55 13.24
CA SER A 236 9.44 8.97 13.66
C SER A 236 8.57 9.88 12.84
N TYR A 237 8.23 9.44 11.64
CA TYR A 237 7.75 10.31 10.57
C TYR A 237 6.33 9.96 10.13
N LEU A 238 5.65 9.02 10.81
CA LEU A 238 4.24 8.71 10.57
C LEU A 238 3.46 8.92 11.87
N ASP A 239 2.35 9.66 11.77
CA ASP A 239 1.40 9.82 12.86
C ASP A 239 0.65 8.50 13.09
N SER A 240 0.59 8.06 14.35
CA SER A 240 0.00 6.77 14.69
C SER A 240 -1.51 6.73 14.43
N ASN A 241 -2.22 7.84 14.65
CA ASN A 241 -3.66 7.90 14.39
C ASN A 241 -3.95 7.86 12.90
N GLN A 242 -3.20 8.61 12.11
CA GLN A 242 -3.29 8.56 10.65
C GLN A 242 -2.99 7.16 10.12
N LEU A 243 -1.95 6.49 10.63
CA LEU A 243 -1.60 5.12 10.22
C LEU A 243 -2.76 4.14 10.51
N GLN A 244 -3.34 4.19 11.72
CA GLN A 244 -4.48 3.36 12.08
C GLN A 244 -5.72 3.67 11.22
N GLN A 245 -5.94 4.94 10.89
CA GLN A 245 -7.03 5.35 10.01
C GLN A 245 -6.86 4.76 8.61
N VAL A 246 -5.67 4.88 8.00
CA VAL A 246 -5.39 4.30 6.68
C VAL A 246 -5.59 2.78 6.71
N ILE A 247 -5.09 2.10 7.75
CA ILE A 247 -5.29 0.63 7.90
C ILE A 247 -6.78 0.28 7.98
N SER A 248 -7.54 1.01 8.80
CA SER A 248 -8.99 0.78 8.98
C SER A 248 -9.73 0.96 7.66
N ASP A 249 -9.46 2.06 6.96
CA ASP A 249 -10.13 2.39 5.72
C ASP A 249 -9.72 1.43 4.59
N MET A 250 -8.47 0.94 4.53
CA MET A 250 -8.07 -0.08 3.55
C MET A 250 -8.79 -1.43 3.78
N LYS A 251 -9.04 -1.81 5.05
CA LYS A 251 -9.89 -2.97 5.34
C LYS A 251 -11.34 -2.75 4.89
N LEU A 252 -11.86 -1.54 5.06
CA LEU A 252 -13.20 -1.19 4.58
C LEU A 252 -13.28 -1.21 3.05
N VAL A 253 -12.25 -0.74 2.34
CA VAL A 253 -12.16 -0.85 0.88
C VAL A 253 -12.26 -2.30 0.42
N GLN A 254 -11.55 -3.23 1.08
CA GLN A 254 -11.65 -4.66 0.77
C GLN A 254 -13.05 -5.22 1.03
N ALA A 255 -13.67 -4.84 2.16
CA ALA A 255 -15.03 -5.28 2.49
C ALA A 255 -16.05 -4.75 1.47
N LEU A 256 -15.92 -3.48 1.03
CA LEU A 256 -16.76 -2.89 0.00
C LEU A 256 -16.60 -3.60 -1.35
N LYS A 257 -15.36 -3.93 -1.74
CA LYS A 257 -15.11 -4.65 -2.99
C LYS A 257 -15.71 -6.06 -2.97
N LYS A 258 -15.61 -6.76 -1.84
CA LYS A 258 -16.25 -8.06 -1.65
C LYS A 258 -17.78 -7.95 -1.75
N LEU A 259 -18.38 -6.97 -1.07
CA LEU A 259 -19.83 -6.74 -1.11
C LEU A 259 -20.32 -6.43 -2.53
N GLU A 260 -19.58 -5.64 -3.30
CA GLU A 260 -19.87 -5.38 -4.71
C GLU A 260 -19.86 -6.69 -5.52
N GLY A 261 -18.87 -7.55 -5.32
CA GLY A 261 -18.82 -8.87 -5.97
C GLY A 261 -20.00 -9.77 -5.60
N ASP A 262 -20.34 -9.84 -4.31
CA ASP A 262 -21.44 -10.66 -3.79
C ASP A 262 -22.80 -10.18 -4.32
N THR A 263 -23.01 -8.85 -4.39
CA THR A 263 -24.26 -8.27 -4.93
C THR A 263 -24.41 -8.52 -6.43
N VAL A 264 -23.34 -8.42 -7.21
CA VAL A 264 -23.35 -8.77 -8.63
C VAL A 264 -23.64 -10.26 -8.83
N ALA A 265 -23.02 -11.13 -8.02
CA ALA A 265 -23.26 -12.57 -8.08
C ALA A 265 -24.72 -12.92 -7.77
N LEU A 266 -25.29 -12.31 -6.71
CA LEU A 266 -26.69 -12.48 -6.34
C LEU A 266 -27.63 -12.01 -7.47
N PHE A 267 -27.34 -10.87 -8.09
CA PHE A 267 -28.15 -10.35 -9.19
C PHE A 267 -28.15 -11.30 -10.40
N ARG A 268 -26.98 -11.84 -10.79
CA ARG A 268 -26.88 -12.84 -11.88
C ARG A 268 -27.68 -14.10 -11.57
N GLN A 269 -27.62 -14.57 -10.33
CA GLN A 269 -28.39 -15.74 -9.89
C GLN A 269 -29.90 -15.48 -9.96
N LEU A 270 -30.36 -14.29 -9.55
CA LEU A 270 -31.77 -13.88 -9.67
C LEU A 270 -32.22 -13.69 -11.13
N ALA A 271 -31.31 -13.26 -12.02
CA ALA A 271 -31.56 -13.10 -13.44
C ALA A 271 -31.58 -14.44 -14.22
N GLY A 272 -31.29 -15.56 -13.57
CA GLY A 272 -31.29 -16.89 -14.19
C GLY A 272 -30.05 -17.18 -15.04
N GLU A 273 -28.98 -16.40 -14.91
CA GLU A 273 -27.70 -16.71 -15.54
C GLU A 273 -27.07 -17.93 -14.83
N PRO A 274 -26.54 -18.91 -15.58
CA PRO A 274 -25.94 -20.09 -14.96
C PRO A 274 -24.76 -19.65 -14.09
N SER A 275 -24.86 -19.92 -12.78
CA SER A 275 -23.71 -19.84 -11.88
C SER A 275 -22.63 -20.75 -12.45
N GLY A 276 -21.45 -20.22 -12.77
CA GLY A 276 -20.33 -20.94 -13.39
C GLY A 276 -19.75 -22.12 -12.58
N VAL A 277 -20.47 -22.63 -11.59
CA VAL A 277 -20.17 -23.89 -10.90
C VAL A 277 -20.63 -25.03 -11.80
N ARG A 278 -19.71 -25.53 -12.64
CA ARG A 278 -19.86 -26.89 -13.18
C ARG A 278 -19.91 -27.85 -11.99
N ALA A 279 -21.05 -28.51 -11.80
CA ALA A 279 -21.14 -29.69 -10.95
C ALA A 279 -20.18 -30.75 -11.54
N PHE A 280 -19.21 -31.16 -10.75
CA PHE A 280 -18.43 -32.38 -10.97
C PHE A 280 -19.10 -33.53 -10.23
#